data_AF-A0A4U6R201-F1
#
_entry.id   AF-A0A4U6R201-F1
#
_cell.length_a   1.000
_cell.length_b   1.000
_cell.length_c   1.000
_cell.angle_alpha   90.00
_cell.angle_beta   90.00
_cell.angle_gamma   90.00
#
_symmetry.space_group_name_H-M   'P 1'
#
loop_
_entity.id
_entity.type
_entity.pdbx_description
1 polymer ?
#
loop_
_entity_poly.entity_id
_entity_poly.type
_entity_poly.pdbx_seq_one_letter_code
_entity_poly.pdbx_strand_id
1 'polypeptide(L)'
;MNKKLTTLTMASVLAITAGCATSGGRDYSDSLYLRGQFAWWDALPEYKVKQVENGLYRTEVELKADGQPYEFKFGDANWSSGTNCGYLSEEDKDVTLNEPVKANCSAVFENFRFTPPETATYGFYFDVRGETPEIYIEEAN
;
A
#
# COMPACT_ATOMS: atom_id res chain seq x y z
N MET A 1 -55.03 -52.16 -15.77
CA MET A 1 -54.83 -51.03 -14.85
C MET A 1 -53.40 -50.56 -15.01
N ASN A 2 -53.25 -49.29 -15.36
CA ASN A 2 -52.05 -48.70 -15.93
C ASN A 2 -51.28 -48.00 -14.81
N LYS A 3 -49.99 -48.28 -14.62
CA LYS A 3 -49.07 -47.31 -14.00
C LYS A 3 -47.72 -47.38 -14.69
N LYS A 4 -47.46 -46.32 -15.47
CA LYS A 4 -46.18 -45.99 -16.10
C LYS A 4 -45.15 -45.76 -14.99
N LEU A 5 -43.99 -46.41 -15.08
CA LEU A 5 -42.86 -46.15 -14.20
C LEU A 5 -41.99 -45.07 -14.87
N THR A 6 -42.04 -43.88 -14.29
CA THR A 6 -41.37 -42.68 -14.81
C THR A 6 -39.91 -42.68 -14.38
N THR A 7 -39.02 -42.58 -15.36
CA THR A 7 -37.58 -42.33 -15.22
C THR A 7 -37.35 -40.98 -14.51
N LEU A 8 -36.52 -40.94 -13.48
CA LEU A 8 -36.04 -39.69 -12.87
C LEU A 8 -34.51 -39.70 -12.80
N THR A 9 -33.87 -39.22 -13.88
CA THR A 9 -32.44 -38.89 -13.89
C THR A 9 -32.27 -37.48 -13.31
N MET A 10 -31.74 -37.37 -12.09
CA MET A 10 -31.22 -36.11 -11.56
C MET A 10 -29.76 -35.97 -12.00
N ALA A 11 -29.52 -35.19 -13.06
CA ALA A 11 -28.20 -34.70 -13.41
C ALA A 11 -27.98 -33.36 -12.68
N SER A 12 -27.27 -33.39 -11.56
CA SER A 12 -26.87 -32.20 -10.81
C SER A 12 -25.66 -31.55 -11.49
N VAL A 13 -25.91 -30.57 -12.35
CA VAL A 13 -24.86 -29.72 -12.90
C VAL A 13 -24.50 -28.67 -11.85
N LEU A 14 -23.41 -28.88 -11.12
CA LEU A 14 -22.80 -27.85 -10.29
C LEU A 14 -21.95 -26.95 -11.19
N ALA A 15 -22.59 -25.91 -11.75
CA ALA A 15 -21.87 -24.77 -12.28
C ALA A 15 -21.32 -23.96 -11.10
N ILE A 16 -20.04 -24.19 -10.75
CA ILE A 16 -19.33 -23.30 -9.83
C ILE A 16 -18.99 -22.06 -10.65
N THR A 17 -19.85 -21.05 -10.57
CA THR A 17 -19.51 -19.71 -11.03
C THR A 17 -18.23 -19.29 -10.31
N ALA A 18 -17.17 -19.07 -11.06
CA ALA A 18 -15.99 -18.38 -10.57
C ALA A 18 -16.45 -17.00 -10.08
N GLY A 19 -16.65 -16.87 -8.76
CA GLY A 19 -16.79 -15.58 -8.13
C GLY A 19 -15.47 -14.86 -8.32
N CYS A 20 -15.38 -13.95 -9.28
CA CYS A 20 -14.42 -12.87 -9.18
C CYS A 20 -14.76 -12.14 -7.88
N ALA A 21 -14.02 -12.45 -6.82
CA ALA A 21 -13.95 -11.61 -5.66
C ALA A 21 -13.32 -10.30 -6.13
N THR A 22 -14.16 -9.35 -6.53
CA THR A 22 -13.78 -7.94 -6.47
C THR A 22 -13.54 -7.68 -5.00
N SER A 23 -12.28 -7.77 -4.58
CA SER A 23 -11.83 -7.31 -3.27
C SER A 23 -12.24 -5.84 -3.19
N GLY A 24 -13.33 -5.56 -2.47
CA GLY A 24 -13.68 -4.22 -2.02
C GLY A 24 -12.65 -3.79 -0.99
N GLY A 25 -11.41 -3.65 -1.43
CA GLY A 25 -10.27 -3.24 -0.63
C GLY A 25 -10.47 -1.81 -0.14
N ARG A 26 -9.84 -1.50 0.99
CA ARG A 26 -9.78 -0.14 1.51
C ARG A 26 -9.14 0.77 0.47
N ASP A 27 -9.82 1.86 0.12
CA ASP A 27 -9.18 2.96 -0.61
C ASP A 27 -8.35 3.78 0.38
N TYR A 28 -7.03 3.79 0.19
CA TYR A 28 -6.11 4.50 1.06
C TYR A 28 -6.04 6.01 0.74
N SER A 29 -6.52 6.44 -0.42
CA SER A 29 -6.51 7.85 -0.82
C SER A 29 -7.42 8.74 0.02
N ASP A 30 -8.35 8.14 0.78
CA ASP A 30 -9.23 8.85 1.69
C ASP A 30 -8.57 9.23 3.02
N SER A 31 -7.57 8.48 3.48
CA SER A 31 -7.05 8.63 4.85
C SER A 31 -5.55 8.54 5.02
N LEU A 32 -4.80 8.03 4.04
CA LEU A 32 -3.37 7.76 4.19
C LEU A 32 -2.52 8.93 3.70
N TYR A 33 -1.51 9.27 4.49
CA TYR A 33 -0.55 10.32 4.21
C TYR A 33 0.86 9.75 4.28
N LEU A 34 1.75 10.28 3.46
CA LEU A 34 3.16 10.16 3.73
C LEU A 34 3.51 11.15 4.87
N ARG A 35 4.05 10.63 5.95
CA ARG A 35 4.41 11.39 7.16
C ARG A 35 5.89 11.15 7.44
N GLY A 36 6.63 12.20 7.73
CA GLY A 36 8.06 12.08 8.00
C GLY A 36 8.66 13.37 8.53
N GLN A 37 9.98 13.38 8.71
CA GLN A 37 10.71 14.51 9.27
C GLN A 37 10.48 15.82 8.49
N PHE A 38 10.38 15.74 7.15
CA PHE A 38 10.12 16.89 6.27
C PHE A 38 8.75 17.57 6.52
N ALA A 39 7.82 16.88 7.19
CA ALA A 39 6.50 17.37 7.54
C ALA A 39 6.32 17.52 9.06
N TRP A 40 7.39 17.42 9.85
CA TRP A 40 7.32 17.33 11.31
C TRP A 40 6.37 16.21 11.81
N TRP A 41 6.27 15.14 11.02
CA TRP A 41 5.34 14.04 11.22
C TRP A 41 3.85 14.39 11.12
N ASP A 42 3.45 15.57 10.67
CA ASP A 42 2.04 15.93 10.51
C ASP A 42 1.40 15.26 9.28
N ALA A 43 0.08 15.03 9.35
CA ALA A 43 -0.72 14.53 8.24
C ALA A 43 -1.16 15.71 7.34
N LEU A 44 -0.23 16.21 6.53
CA LEU A 44 -0.45 17.39 5.69
C LEU A 44 -1.18 17.02 4.38
N PRO A 45 -2.22 17.79 3.94
CA PRO A 45 -3.00 17.48 2.73
C PRO A 45 -2.19 17.29 1.45
N GLU A 46 -1.09 18.01 1.28
CA GLU A 46 -0.16 17.90 0.15
C GLU A 46 0.57 16.55 0.06
N TYR A 47 0.68 15.84 1.18
CA TYR A 47 1.32 14.51 1.25
C TYR A 47 0.30 13.37 1.35
N LYS A 48 -0.98 13.66 1.10
CA LYS A 48 -2.02 12.64 1.02
C LYS A 48 -1.82 11.77 -0.22
N VAL A 49 -1.86 10.46 -0.06
CA VAL A 49 -1.66 9.55 -1.19
C VAL A 49 -2.84 9.64 -2.17
N LYS A 50 -2.54 9.48 -3.45
CA LYS A 50 -3.53 9.39 -4.53
C LYS A 50 -3.41 8.04 -5.19
N GLN A 51 -4.54 7.42 -5.51
CA GLN A 51 -4.54 6.17 -6.27
C GLN A 51 -4.12 6.48 -7.72
N VAL A 52 -3.05 5.84 -8.19
CA VAL A 52 -2.54 5.98 -9.57
C VAL A 52 -2.89 4.76 -10.42
N GLU A 53 -3.02 3.59 -9.78
CA GLU A 53 -3.62 2.38 -10.35
C GLU A 53 -4.39 1.64 -9.24
N ASN A 54 -5.22 0.67 -9.60
CA ASN A 54 -5.94 -0.11 -8.59
C ASN A 54 -4.96 -0.78 -7.61
N GLY A 55 -5.02 -0.38 -6.34
CA GLY A 55 -4.12 -0.86 -5.28
C GLY A 55 -2.71 -0.24 -5.28
N LEU A 56 -2.43 0.74 -6.15
CA LEU A 56 -1.17 1.48 -6.16
C LEU A 56 -1.44 2.96 -5.87
N TYR A 57 -0.77 3.47 -4.84
CA TYR A 57 -0.92 4.84 -4.38
C TYR A 57 0.40 5.58 -4.44
N ARG A 58 0.35 6.89 -4.68
CA ARG A 58 1.53 7.74 -4.81
C ARG A 58 1.30 9.10 -4.16
N THR A 59 2.35 9.67 -3.58
CA THR A 59 2.48 11.11 -3.31
C THR A 59 3.90 11.56 -3.63
N GLU A 60 4.14 12.86 -3.68
CA GLU A 60 5.43 13.44 -4.01
C GLU A 60 5.95 14.35 -2.90
N VAL A 61 7.28 14.41 -2.72
CA VAL A 61 7.96 15.30 -1.76
C VAL A 61 9.25 15.82 -2.38
N GLU A 62 9.51 17.12 -2.25
CA GLU A 62 10.82 17.71 -2.53
C GLU A 62 11.76 17.48 -1.35
N LEU A 63 12.90 16.82 -1.58
CA LEU A 63 13.90 16.53 -0.55
C LEU A 63 15.25 17.14 -0.90
N LYS A 64 16.03 17.51 0.13
CA LYS A 64 17.40 18.02 -0.04
C LYS A 64 18.40 16.90 0.17
N ALA A 65 19.38 16.78 -0.72
CA ALA A 65 20.50 15.88 -0.54
C ALA A 65 21.60 16.50 0.33
N ASP A 66 21.37 16.52 1.65
CA ASP A 66 22.34 16.96 2.65
C ASP A 66 23.20 15.80 3.22
N GLY A 67 22.99 14.59 2.70
CA GLY A 67 23.68 13.38 3.11
C GLY A 67 23.11 12.72 4.37
N GLN A 68 22.01 13.24 4.94
CA GLN A 68 21.28 12.60 6.03
C GLN A 68 20.02 11.89 5.51
N PRO A 69 19.63 10.77 6.15
CA PRO A 69 18.38 10.10 5.81
C PRO A 69 17.19 10.84 6.40
N TYR A 70 16.14 10.99 5.59
CA TYR A 70 14.81 11.33 6.08
C TYR A 70 14.13 10.08 6.60
N GLU A 71 13.59 10.16 7.81
CA GLU A 71 12.67 9.13 8.31
C GLU A 71 11.23 9.42 7.89
N PHE A 72 10.50 8.36 7.55
CA PHE A 72 9.11 8.46 7.11
C PHE A 72 8.31 7.18 7.36
N LYS A 73 7.00 7.31 7.30
CA LYS A 73 5.99 6.24 7.30
C LYS A 73 4.80 6.64 6.43
N PHE A 74 3.98 5.67 6.05
CA PHE A 74 2.63 5.95 5.59
C PHE A 74 1.68 5.81 6.78
N GLY A 75 0.95 6.87 7.09
CA GLY A 75 0.14 6.95 8.29
C GLY A 75 -1.19 7.64 8.03
N ASP A 76 -2.28 7.16 8.61
CA ASP A 76 -3.44 8.04 8.80
C ASP A 76 -3.15 9.09 9.88
N ALA A 77 -4.03 10.09 10.01
CA ALA A 77 -3.84 11.18 10.95
C ALA A 77 -3.77 10.73 12.43
N ASN A 78 -4.37 9.60 12.76
CA ASN A 78 -4.49 9.08 14.13
C ASN A 78 -3.47 7.98 14.45
N TRP A 79 -2.59 7.62 13.52
CA TRP A 79 -1.68 6.48 13.63
C TRP A 79 -2.40 5.15 13.91
N SER A 80 -3.60 4.97 13.34
CA SER A 80 -4.42 3.79 13.60
C SER A 80 -3.71 2.51 13.14
N SER A 81 -3.88 1.43 13.91
CA SER A 81 -3.47 0.09 13.49
C SER A 81 -4.17 -0.30 12.18
N GLY A 82 -3.43 -0.91 11.25
CA GLY A 82 -3.87 -1.17 9.87
C GLY A 82 -3.67 0.00 8.91
N THR A 83 -3.30 1.18 9.39
CA THR A 83 -2.93 2.38 8.61
C THR A 83 -1.72 3.11 9.19
N ASN A 84 -0.87 2.41 9.92
CA ASN A 84 0.39 2.90 10.44
C ASN A 84 1.52 2.04 9.87
N CYS A 85 1.89 2.30 8.62
CA CYS A 85 2.78 1.50 7.80
C CYS A 85 4.24 1.95 7.94
N GLY A 86 5.02 1.09 8.58
CA GLY A 86 6.47 1.18 8.74
C GLY A 86 7.16 -0.05 8.15
N TYR A 87 8.48 -0.13 8.28
CA TYR A 87 9.23 -1.29 7.76
C TYR A 87 8.75 -2.58 8.42
N LEU A 88 8.70 -3.66 7.64
CA LEU A 88 8.30 -4.98 8.15
C LEU A 88 9.40 -5.61 9.00
N SER A 89 10.65 -5.47 8.56
CA SER A 89 11.84 -5.99 9.24
C SER A 89 13.04 -5.06 9.05
N GLU A 90 14.13 -5.26 9.81
CA GLU A 90 15.29 -4.35 9.73
C GLU A 90 15.95 -4.30 8.34
N GLU A 91 15.80 -5.35 7.51
CA GLU A 91 16.26 -5.33 6.10
C GLU A 91 15.42 -4.41 5.21
N ASP A 92 14.18 -4.10 5.60
CA ASP A 92 13.26 -3.22 4.86
C ASP A 92 13.40 -1.73 5.27
N LYS A 93 14.29 -1.43 6.22
CA LYS A 93 14.37 -0.12 6.87
C LYS A 93 14.89 0.98 5.96
N ASP A 94 15.99 0.72 5.26
CA ASP A 94 16.62 1.69 4.37
C ASP A 94 16.10 1.45 2.94
N VAL A 95 15.37 2.42 2.39
CA VAL A 95 14.76 2.33 1.06
C VAL A 95 15.72 2.93 0.04
N THR A 96 16.01 2.20 -1.03
CA THR A 96 16.82 2.67 -2.16
C THR A 96 15.90 3.01 -3.33
N LEU A 97 16.32 3.94 -4.20
CA LEU A 97 15.57 4.26 -5.41
C LEU A 97 15.31 3.02 -6.26
N ASN A 98 14.06 2.87 -6.70
CA ASN A 98 13.56 1.78 -7.55
C ASN A 98 13.68 0.37 -6.93
N GLU A 99 13.90 0.27 -5.61
CA GLU A 99 13.96 -1.00 -4.89
C GLU A 99 12.80 -1.10 -3.88
N PRO A 100 11.79 -1.96 -4.14
CA PRO A 100 10.71 -2.17 -3.20
C PRO A 100 11.15 -2.83 -1.90
N VAL A 101 10.60 -2.36 -0.78
CA VAL A 101 10.75 -2.93 0.56
C VAL A 101 9.39 -3.25 1.16
N LYS A 102 9.32 -4.17 2.12
CA LYS A 102 8.05 -4.60 2.72
C LYS A 102 7.64 -3.72 3.89
N ALA A 103 6.33 -3.57 4.06
CA ALA A 103 5.74 -2.79 5.13
C ALA A 103 4.83 -3.60 6.07
N ASN A 104 4.85 -3.23 7.35
CA ASN A 104 3.89 -3.62 8.36
C ASN A 104 2.98 -2.42 8.68
N CYS A 105 1.67 -2.53 8.41
CA CYS A 105 0.69 -1.47 8.64
C CYS A 105 0.17 -1.33 10.08
N SER A 106 0.79 -2.03 11.02
CA SER A 106 0.58 -1.88 12.46
C SER A 106 1.87 -1.49 13.19
N ALA A 107 2.83 -0.91 12.48
CA ALA A 107 4.11 -0.47 13.01
C ALA A 107 3.91 0.66 14.03
N VAL A 108 4.65 0.66 15.14
CA VAL A 108 4.63 1.74 16.14
C VAL A 108 5.84 2.65 15.95
N PHE A 109 7.03 2.07 15.88
CA PHE A 109 8.30 2.81 15.85
C PHE A 109 9.17 2.53 14.62
N GLU A 110 8.71 1.65 13.74
CA GLU A 110 9.46 1.14 12.58
C GLU A 110 9.44 2.15 11.43
N ASN A 111 10.17 3.27 11.56
CA ASN A 111 10.29 4.29 10.51
C ASN A 111 11.22 3.83 9.38
N PHE A 112 10.77 3.96 8.13
CA PHE A 112 11.65 3.84 6.97
C PHE A 112 12.65 4.98 6.93
N ARG A 113 13.75 4.78 6.20
CA ARG A 113 14.79 5.77 5.96
C ARG A 113 15.07 5.89 4.47
N PHE A 114 15.20 7.12 3.99
CA PHE A 114 15.61 7.42 2.62
C PHE A 114 16.63 8.55 2.62
N THR A 115 17.80 8.30 2.05
CA THR A 115 18.81 9.34 1.80
C THR A 115 18.75 9.72 0.32
N PRO A 116 18.20 10.90 -0.03
CA PRO A 116 18.09 11.30 -1.42
C PRO A 116 19.50 11.47 -2.04
N PRO A 117 19.77 10.87 -3.21
CA PRO A 117 21.07 11.02 -3.87
C PRO A 117 21.31 12.44 -4.39
N GLU A 118 20.24 13.17 -4.72
CA GLU A 118 20.28 14.56 -5.15
C GLU A 118 19.08 15.37 -4.65
N THR A 119 19.17 16.69 -4.74
CA THR A 119 18.04 17.55 -4.39
C THR A 119 17.03 17.52 -5.52
N ALA A 120 15.89 16.86 -5.30
CA ALA A 120 14.86 16.64 -6.31
C ALA A 120 13.50 16.38 -5.66
N THR A 121 12.47 16.27 -6.51
CA THR A 121 11.16 15.75 -6.10
C THR A 121 11.15 14.23 -6.29
N TYR A 122 10.68 13.51 -5.28
CA TYR A 122 10.60 12.05 -5.29
C TYR A 122 9.16 11.59 -5.16
N GLY A 123 8.78 10.60 -5.97
CA GLY A 123 7.52 9.88 -5.85
C GLY A 123 7.65 8.75 -4.84
N PHE A 124 6.88 8.81 -3.77
CA PHE A 124 6.76 7.75 -2.78
C PHE A 124 5.53 6.91 -3.10
N TYR A 125 5.74 5.62 -3.32
CA TYR A 125 4.69 4.68 -3.69
C TYR A 125 4.34 3.77 -2.53
N PHE A 126 3.04 3.51 -2.39
CA PHE A 126 2.46 2.53 -1.48
C PHE A 126 1.68 1.52 -2.32
N ASP A 127 2.23 0.31 -2.45
CA ASP A 127 1.69 -0.77 -3.25
C ASP A 127 1.05 -1.83 -2.36
N VAL A 128 -0.26 -2.03 -2.52
CA VAL A 128 -1.04 -3.05 -1.79
C VAL A 128 -1.63 -4.09 -2.75
N ARG A 129 -1.07 -4.22 -3.96
CA ARG A 129 -1.50 -5.22 -4.95
C ARG A 129 -1.05 -6.63 -4.55
N GLY A 130 0.03 -6.75 -3.79
CA GLY A 130 0.54 -8.01 -3.22
C GLY A 130 -0.09 -8.40 -1.89
N GLU A 131 0.28 -9.57 -1.37
CA GLU A 131 -0.16 -10.05 -0.04
C GLU A 131 0.41 -9.23 1.11
N THR A 132 1.65 -8.75 0.94
CA THR A 132 2.33 -7.84 1.86
C THR A 132 2.48 -6.49 1.19
N PRO A 133 2.08 -5.38 1.83
CA PRO A 133 2.31 -4.06 1.26
C PRO A 133 3.79 -3.77 1.02
N GLU A 134 4.10 -3.11 -0.09
CA GLU A 134 5.45 -2.71 -0.45
C GLU A 134 5.54 -1.18 -0.62
N ILE A 135 6.70 -0.63 -0.27
CA ILE A 135 7.06 0.76 -0.47
C ILE A 135 8.21 0.83 -1.46
N TYR A 136 8.15 1.77 -2.39
CA TYR A 136 9.30 2.12 -3.20
C TYR A 136 9.32 3.61 -3.51
N ILE A 137 10.48 4.11 -3.91
CA ILE A 137 10.72 5.53 -4.19
C ILE A 137 11.30 5.64 -5.59
N GLU A 138 10.78 6.56 -6.39
CA GLU A 138 11.30 6.92 -7.70
C GLU A 138 11.55 8.44 -7.74
N GLU A 139 12.41 8.90 -8.65
CA GLU A 139 12.45 10.33 -8.97
C GLU A 139 11.12 10.74 -9.65
N ALA A 140 10.56 11.89 -9.28
CA ALA A 140 9.35 12.40 -9.91
C ALA A 140 9.72 13.12 -11.22
N ASN A 141 9.10 12.68 -12.33
CA ASN A 141 9.24 13.31 -13.64
C ASN A 141 8.33 14.53 -13.81
#